data_AF-A0A972XH04-F1
#
_entry.id   AF-A0A972XH04-F1
#
_cell.length_a   1.000
_cell.length_b   1.000
_cell.length_c   1.000
_cell.angle_alpha   90.00
_cell.angle_beta   90.00
_cell.angle_gamma   90.00
#
_symmetry.space_group_name_H-M   'P 1'
#
loop_
_entity.id
_entity.type
_entity.pdbx_description
1 polymer ?
#
loop_
_entity_poly.entity_id
_entity_poly.type
_entity_poly.pdbx_seq_one_letter_code
_entity_poly.pdbx_strand_id
1 'polypeptide(L)'
;MTADITDPDTYEQGIPHDTFAAMRRTEPIALRMYEGRPYWAVTRYADLVTVTRDSETFSSATGMTNLWDLPQEAMDARRSIIDTDPPEHVRLRKLGIPAFTGRKVRNYEEATRAIAAELLDEAITARDVDIVPAIAAPLPIRVIVDILGVPKDDADYLVELSDHLVSGGENLSPNAYGNTTPLELLPFNSPAAFGLFEYGRKLGEER
;
A
#
# COMPACT_ATOMS: atom_id res chain seq x y z
N MET A 1 11.23 -14.84 25.33
CA MET A 1 12.17 -14.51 24.24
C MET A 1 11.45 -13.52 23.35
N THR A 2 11.99 -12.34 23.07
CA THR A 2 11.36 -11.36 22.15
C THR A 2 11.35 -11.94 20.75
N ALA A 3 10.19 -11.99 20.10
CA ALA A 3 10.06 -12.45 18.71
C ALA A 3 10.80 -11.52 17.75
N ASP A 4 11.16 -12.03 16.57
CA ASP A 4 11.70 -11.20 15.50
C ASP A 4 10.56 -10.41 14.85
N ILE A 5 10.56 -9.09 15.01
CA ILE A 5 9.51 -8.21 14.48
C ILE A 5 9.60 -8.02 12.96
N THR A 6 10.63 -8.56 12.31
CA THR A 6 10.82 -8.51 10.85
C THR A 6 10.47 -9.83 10.17
N ASP A 7 10.28 -10.90 10.94
CA ASP A 7 9.82 -12.19 10.43
C ASP A 7 8.30 -12.16 10.20
N PRO A 8 7.80 -12.34 8.97
CA PRO A 8 6.37 -12.42 8.68
C PRO A 8 5.65 -13.48 9.51
N ASP A 9 6.30 -14.61 9.81
CA ASP A 9 5.70 -15.74 10.54
C ASP A 9 5.31 -15.34 11.96
N THR A 10 5.98 -14.33 12.53
CA THR A 10 5.65 -13.76 13.86
C THR A 10 4.22 -13.21 13.92
N TYR A 11 3.64 -12.85 12.78
CA TYR A 11 2.33 -12.19 12.69
C TYR A 11 1.18 -13.15 12.34
N GLU A 12 1.46 -14.43 12.04
CA GLU A 12 0.42 -15.42 11.67
C GLU A 12 -0.68 -15.56 12.72
N GLN A 13 -0.31 -15.46 14.00
CA GLN A 13 -1.22 -15.58 15.14
C GLN A 13 -1.66 -14.20 15.69
N GLY A 14 -1.42 -13.13 14.92
CA GLY A 14 -1.74 -11.76 15.27
C GLY A 14 -0.53 -10.92 15.70
N ILE A 15 -0.79 -9.68 16.09
CA ILE A 15 0.26 -8.72 16.43
C ILE A 15 0.99 -9.17 17.71
N PRO A 16 2.35 -9.25 17.73
CA PRO A 16 3.12 -9.69 18.89
C PRO A 16 3.22 -8.58 19.96
N HIS A 17 2.10 -8.24 20.59
CA HIS A 17 2.01 -7.12 21.53
C HIS A 17 2.99 -7.23 22.70
N ASP A 18 3.22 -8.44 23.22
CA ASP A 18 4.17 -8.69 24.31
C ASP A 18 5.61 -8.41 23.90
N THR A 19 5.99 -8.76 22.67
CA THR A 19 7.31 -8.42 22.09
C THR A 19 7.49 -6.91 22.03
N PHE A 20 6.53 -6.19 21.45
CA PHE A 20 6.59 -4.73 21.39
C PHE A 20 6.55 -4.08 22.78
N ALA A 21 5.81 -4.65 23.73
CA ALA A 21 5.77 -4.17 25.11
C ALA A 21 7.11 -4.36 25.82
N ALA A 22 7.79 -5.49 25.59
CA ALA A 22 9.14 -5.72 26.10
C ALA A 22 10.14 -4.73 25.49
N MET A 23 10.15 -4.56 24.17
CA MET A 23 11.03 -3.60 23.49
C MET A 23 10.85 -2.18 24.04
N ARG A 24 9.61 -1.69 24.16
CA ARG A 24 9.35 -0.36 24.73
C ARG A 24 9.87 -0.18 26.16
N ARG A 25 9.89 -1.24 26.97
CA ARG A 25 10.35 -1.20 28.36
C ARG A 25 11.88 -1.22 28.47
N THR A 26 12.54 -2.11 27.73
CA THR A 26 13.95 -2.41 27.93
C THR A 26 14.87 -1.77 26.89
N GLU A 27 14.47 -1.77 25.62
CA GLU A 27 15.29 -1.33 24.48
C GLU A 27 14.40 -0.63 23.42
N PRO A 28 13.88 0.58 23.74
CA PRO A 28 12.87 1.24 22.92
C PRO A 28 13.37 1.74 21.57
N ILE A 29 14.68 2.01 21.49
CA ILE A 29 15.45 2.33 20.30
C ILE A 29 16.62 1.35 20.30
N ALA A 30 16.67 0.45 19.33
CA ALA A 30 17.64 -0.62 19.35
C ALA A 30 18.16 -0.95 17.95
N LEU A 31 19.49 -1.12 17.84
CA LEU A 31 20.11 -1.60 16.62
C LEU A 31 19.83 -3.11 16.49
N ARG A 32 19.33 -3.50 15.33
CA ARG A 32 18.92 -4.86 14.97
C ARG A 32 19.46 -5.21 13.59
N MET A 33 19.34 -6.48 13.21
CA MET A 33 19.77 -6.98 11.90
C MET A 33 18.56 -7.47 11.12
N TYR A 34 18.51 -7.15 9.83
CA TYR A 34 17.57 -7.69 8.85
C TYR A 34 18.37 -8.13 7.63
N GLU A 35 18.36 -9.43 7.30
CA GLU A 35 19.12 -10.00 6.17
C GLU A 35 20.60 -9.59 6.13
N GLY A 36 21.24 -9.50 7.31
CA GLY A 36 22.65 -9.10 7.44
C GLY A 36 22.91 -7.59 7.36
N ARG A 37 21.87 -6.76 7.27
CA ARG A 37 21.97 -5.30 7.30
C ARG A 37 21.46 -4.73 8.64
N PRO A 38 22.14 -3.73 9.21
CA PRO A 38 21.69 -3.12 10.45
C PRO A 38 20.51 -2.16 10.20
N TYR A 39 19.52 -2.17 11.10
CA TYR A 39 18.44 -1.18 11.15
C TYR A 39 18.15 -0.76 12.59
N TRP A 40 17.58 0.44 12.77
CA TRP A 40 17.12 0.92 14.07
C TRP A 40 15.64 0.61 14.28
N ALA A 41 15.32 -0.23 15.25
CA ALA A 41 13.95 -0.48 15.69
C ALA A 41 13.52 0.61 16.68
N VAL A 42 12.55 1.44 16.29
CA VAL A 42 11.98 2.51 17.12
C VAL A 42 10.56 2.14 17.53
N THR A 43 10.31 1.95 18.84
CA THR A 43 9.07 1.30 19.31
C THR A 43 8.20 2.15 20.24
N ARG A 44 8.70 3.27 20.75
CA ARG A 44 7.90 4.21 21.56
C ARG A 44 7.25 5.26 20.65
N TYR A 45 6.02 5.59 21.00
CA TYR A 45 5.23 6.60 20.28
C TYR A 45 5.95 7.95 20.17
N ALA A 46 6.53 8.46 21.25
CA ALA A 46 7.22 9.75 21.24
C ALA A 46 8.43 9.77 20.29
N ASP A 47 9.16 8.66 20.21
CA ASP A 47 10.33 8.52 19.35
C ASP A 47 9.91 8.39 17.89
N LEU A 48 8.86 7.61 17.60
CA LEU A 48 8.26 7.53 16.25
C LEU A 48 7.76 8.89 15.77
N VAL A 49 7.11 9.66 16.64
CA VAL A 49 6.66 11.02 16.34
C VAL A 49 7.82 11.96 16.03
N THR A 50 8.95 11.78 16.73
CA THR A 50 10.17 12.57 16.46
C THR A 50 10.73 12.23 15.09
N VAL A 51 10.95 10.92 14.83
CA VAL A 51 11.50 10.42 13.56
C VAL A 51 10.63 10.84 12.37
N THR A 52 9.31 10.64 12.45
CA THR A 52 8.38 10.93 11.34
C THR A 52 8.16 12.42 11.06
N ARG A 53 8.62 13.32 11.94
CA ARG A 53 8.51 14.78 11.75
C ARG A 53 9.78 15.44 11.23
N ASP A 54 10.91 14.75 11.34
CA ASP A 54 12.21 15.27 10.93
C ASP A 54 12.67 14.57 9.64
N SER A 55 12.06 14.94 8.52
CA SER A 55 12.43 14.40 7.20
C SER A 55 13.80 14.88 6.71
N GLU A 56 14.37 15.93 7.33
CA GLU A 56 15.73 16.38 7.01
C GLU A 56 16.78 15.38 7.55
N THR A 57 16.55 14.83 8.74
CA THR A 57 17.40 13.78 9.32
C THR A 57 16.99 12.38 8.86
N PHE A 58 15.68 12.11 8.78
CA PHE A 58 15.11 10.79 8.45
C PHE A 58 14.42 10.83 7.08
N SER A 59 15.24 10.84 6.04
CA SER A 59 14.83 10.90 4.64
C SER A 59 14.02 9.66 4.21
N SER A 60 12.89 9.87 3.55
CA SER A 60 12.15 8.80 2.86
C SER A 60 12.64 8.60 1.41
N ALA A 61 13.44 9.54 0.89
CA ALA A 61 14.08 9.43 -0.41
C ALA A 61 15.29 8.48 -0.43
N THR A 62 15.83 8.13 0.72
CA THR A 62 17.03 7.28 0.86
C THR A 62 16.61 5.87 1.26
N GLY A 63 16.93 4.87 0.44
CA GLY A 63 16.64 3.44 0.74
C GLY A 63 15.18 2.99 0.57
N MET A 64 14.27 3.88 0.14
CA MET A 64 12.81 3.68 0.12
C MET A 64 12.20 3.46 1.52
N THR A 65 10.87 3.32 1.61
CA THR A 65 10.17 3.10 2.88
C THR A 65 10.13 1.62 3.34
N ASN A 66 11.02 0.77 2.82
CA ASN A 66 11.07 -0.67 3.12
C ASN A 66 12.37 -1.05 3.84
N LEU A 67 12.43 -2.24 4.45
CA LEU A 67 13.64 -2.73 5.13
C LEU A 67 14.71 -3.27 4.16
N TRP A 68 14.33 -3.60 2.93
CA TRP A 68 15.23 -4.04 1.87
C TRP A 68 15.57 -2.87 0.93
N ASP A 69 16.86 -2.72 0.59
CA ASP A 69 17.26 -1.76 -0.44
C ASP A 69 17.10 -2.37 -1.84
N LEU A 70 16.66 -1.54 -2.78
CA LEU A 70 16.69 -1.84 -4.21
C LEU A 70 17.91 -1.21 -4.87
N PRO A 71 18.38 -1.72 -6.03
CA PRO A 71 19.30 -0.98 -6.89
C PRO A 71 18.74 0.41 -7.21
N GLN A 72 19.62 1.42 -7.33
CA GLN A 72 19.20 2.82 -7.57
C GLN A 72 18.24 2.96 -8.76
N GLU A 73 18.50 2.25 -9.85
CA GLU A 73 17.64 2.26 -11.04
C GLU A 73 16.21 1.79 -10.73
N ALA A 74 16.06 0.74 -9.93
CA ALA A 74 14.76 0.24 -9.50
C ALA A 74 14.10 1.20 -8.50
N MET A 75 14.87 1.84 -7.62
CA MET A 75 14.33 2.89 -6.73
C MET A 75 13.78 4.06 -7.54
N ASP A 76 14.52 4.52 -8.55
CA ASP A 76 14.12 5.63 -9.40
C ASP A 76 12.89 5.28 -10.25
N ALA A 77 12.83 4.07 -10.81
CA ALA A 77 11.73 3.61 -11.63
C ALA A 77 10.43 3.39 -10.85
N ARG A 78 10.52 2.88 -9.62
CA ARG A 78 9.36 2.56 -8.77
C ARG A 78 8.91 3.72 -7.88
N ARG A 79 9.65 4.83 -7.92
CA ARG A 79 9.49 5.93 -6.97
C ARG A 79 8.08 6.48 -6.96
N SER A 80 7.45 6.49 -5.80
CA SER A 80 6.15 7.10 -5.59
C SER A 80 6.23 8.27 -4.63
N ILE A 81 5.10 8.92 -4.36
CA ILE A 81 5.06 10.06 -3.43
C ILE A 81 5.60 9.72 -2.03
N ILE A 82 5.42 8.48 -1.56
CA ILE A 82 5.88 8.08 -0.22
C ILE A 82 7.41 7.99 -0.13
N ASP A 83 8.10 7.85 -1.28
CA ASP A 83 9.56 7.72 -1.39
C ASP A 83 10.24 9.07 -1.71
N THR A 84 9.60 10.18 -1.34
CA THR A 84 10.10 11.54 -1.62
C THR A 84 10.14 12.39 -0.36
N ASP A 85 11.08 13.33 -0.32
CA ASP A 85 11.19 14.36 0.72
C ASP A 85 10.76 15.73 0.17
N PRO A 86 10.52 16.74 1.03
CA PRO A 86 10.37 18.12 0.60
C PRO A 86 11.57 18.62 -0.25
N PRO A 87 11.35 19.46 -1.26
CA PRO A 87 10.09 20.09 -1.66
C PRO A 87 9.21 19.21 -2.56
N GLU A 88 9.73 18.11 -3.08
CA GLU A 88 9.06 17.27 -4.08
C GLU A 88 7.83 16.57 -3.50
N HIS A 89 7.95 16.00 -2.30
CA HIS A 89 6.80 15.45 -1.58
C HIS A 89 5.67 16.47 -1.42
N VAL A 90 6.00 17.72 -1.08
CA VAL A 90 5.02 18.80 -0.92
C VAL A 90 4.34 19.13 -2.26
N ARG A 91 5.10 19.15 -3.35
CA ARG A 91 4.59 19.39 -4.70
C ARG A 91 3.62 18.30 -5.14
N LEU A 92 4.00 17.02 -5.00
CA LEU A 92 3.17 15.87 -5.37
C LEU A 92 1.92 15.77 -4.48
N ARG A 93 2.09 15.95 -3.16
CA ARG A 93 0.99 15.86 -2.19
C ARG A 93 -0.11 16.89 -2.46
N LYS A 94 0.24 18.08 -2.94
CA LYS A 94 -0.72 19.12 -3.34
C LYS A 94 -1.62 18.71 -4.50
N LEU A 95 -1.20 17.76 -5.34
CA LEU A 95 -2.02 17.26 -6.46
C LEU A 95 -3.13 16.31 -5.96
N GLY A 96 -2.82 15.44 -4.99
CA GLY A 96 -3.76 14.44 -4.48
C GLY A 96 -4.66 14.90 -3.33
N ILE A 97 -4.16 15.72 -2.40
CA ILE A 97 -4.91 16.17 -1.20
C ILE A 97 -6.31 16.73 -1.50
N PRO A 98 -6.53 17.52 -2.58
CA PRO A 98 -7.85 18.10 -2.85
C PRO A 98 -8.98 17.06 -2.91
N ALA A 99 -8.70 15.83 -3.37
CA ALA A 99 -9.66 14.72 -3.40
C ALA A 99 -9.99 14.19 -1.99
N PHE A 100 -9.08 14.34 -1.02
CA PHE A 100 -9.21 13.77 0.33
C PHE A 100 -9.48 14.83 1.41
N THR A 101 -9.98 16.01 1.03
CA THR A 101 -10.44 17.01 2.01
C THR A 101 -11.66 16.49 2.78
N GLY A 102 -11.85 16.92 4.03
CA GLY A 102 -12.99 16.47 4.84
C GLY A 102 -14.36 16.72 4.17
N ARG A 103 -14.49 17.76 3.34
CA ARG A 103 -15.70 17.99 2.53
C ARG A 103 -15.86 16.94 1.42
N LYS A 104 -14.79 16.62 0.69
CA LYS A 104 -14.83 15.60 -0.37
C LYS A 104 -15.09 14.22 0.20
N VAL A 105 -14.42 13.85 1.29
CA VAL A 105 -14.63 12.55 1.98
C VAL A 105 -16.09 12.36 2.40
N ARG A 106 -16.75 13.41 2.92
CA ARG A 106 -18.19 13.34 3.23
C ARG A 106 -19.06 13.10 2.00
N ASN A 107 -18.67 13.58 0.83
CA ASN A 107 -19.41 13.32 -0.41
C ASN A 107 -19.26 11.87 -0.89
N TYR A 108 -18.24 11.14 -0.44
CA TYR A 108 -18.05 9.72 -0.77
C TYR A 108 -18.88 8.81 0.14
N GLU A 109 -19.48 9.33 1.20
CA GLU A 109 -20.25 8.53 2.17
C GLU A 109 -21.39 7.76 1.50
N GLU A 110 -22.20 8.44 0.68
CA GLU A 110 -23.37 7.84 0.04
C GLU A 110 -22.97 6.70 -0.91
N ALA A 111 -21.97 6.94 -1.76
CA ALA A 111 -21.43 5.93 -2.66
C ALA A 111 -20.81 4.74 -1.89
N THR A 112 -20.01 5.02 -0.86
CA THR A 112 -19.42 3.98 0.00
C THR A 112 -20.49 3.15 0.70
N ARG A 113 -21.57 3.78 1.17
CA ARG A 113 -22.70 3.11 1.82
C ARG A 113 -23.44 2.22 0.82
N ALA A 114 -23.64 2.68 -0.41
CA ALA A 114 -24.27 1.88 -1.47
C ALA A 114 -23.43 0.64 -1.79
N ILE A 115 -22.12 0.80 -1.99
CA ILE A 115 -21.19 -0.33 -2.22
C ILE A 115 -21.24 -1.33 -1.06
N ALA A 116 -21.21 -0.84 0.18
CA ALA A 116 -21.29 -1.71 1.35
C ALA A 116 -22.63 -2.46 1.43
N ALA A 117 -23.74 -1.80 1.08
CA ALA A 117 -25.06 -2.43 1.05
C ALA A 117 -25.15 -3.53 -0.02
N GLU A 118 -24.63 -3.29 -1.23
CA GLU A 118 -24.58 -4.29 -2.30
C GLU A 118 -23.78 -5.53 -1.88
N LEU A 119 -22.58 -5.36 -1.32
CA LEU A 119 -21.75 -6.46 -0.84
C LEU A 119 -22.43 -7.25 0.29
N LEU A 120 -23.16 -6.57 1.18
CA LEU A 120 -23.92 -7.20 2.25
C LEU A 120 -25.14 -7.96 1.70
N ASP A 121 -25.89 -7.37 0.77
CA ASP A 121 -27.06 -7.98 0.15
C ASP A 121 -26.70 -9.27 -0.60
N GLU A 122 -25.55 -9.31 -1.27
CA GLU A 122 -25.01 -10.52 -1.88
C GLU A 122 -24.61 -11.56 -0.83
N ALA A 123 -23.85 -11.14 0.19
CA ALA A 123 -23.34 -12.02 1.24
C ALA A 123 -24.46 -12.73 2.02
N ILE A 124 -25.55 -12.03 2.37
CA ILE A 124 -26.65 -12.60 3.17
C ILE A 124 -27.44 -13.70 2.44
N THR A 125 -27.25 -13.87 1.14
CA THR A 125 -27.89 -14.96 0.38
C THR A 125 -27.27 -16.33 0.68
N ALA A 126 -26.03 -16.34 1.17
CA ALA A 126 -25.33 -17.55 1.55
C ALA A 126 -25.57 -17.90 3.03
N ARG A 127 -25.55 -19.21 3.34
CA ARG A 127 -25.68 -19.71 4.72
C ARG A 127 -24.43 -19.39 5.55
N ASP A 128 -23.27 -19.53 4.94
CA ASP A 128 -21.96 -19.30 5.53
C ASP A 128 -21.18 -18.36 4.59
N VAL A 129 -20.56 -17.33 5.14
CA VAL A 129 -19.86 -16.28 4.38
C VAL A 129 -18.44 -16.12 4.92
N ASP A 130 -17.46 -16.19 4.01
CA ASP A 130 -16.13 -15.66 4.30
C ASP A 130 -16.12 -14.15 4.06
N ILE A 131 -16.02 -13.38 5.15
CA ILE A 131 -16.14 -11.92 5.14
C ILE A 131 -15.00 -11.26 4.35
N VAL A 132 -13.82 -11.89 4.27
CA VAL A 132 -12.66 -11.28 3.60
C VAL A 132 -12.90 -11.11 2.09
N PRO A 133 -13.08 -12.18 1.30
CA PRO A 133 -13.34 -12.05 -0.13
C PRO A 133 -14.73 -11.47 -0.44
N ALA A 134 -15.72 -11.68 0.44
CA ALA A 134 -17.09 -11.21 0.17
C ALA A 134 -17.30 -9.70 0.45
N ILE A 135 -16.57 -9.13 1.42
CA ILE A 135 -16.86 -7.76 1.91
C ILE A 135 -15.57 -6.95 2.10
N ALA A 136 -14.63 -7.44 2.91
CA ALA A 136 -13.52 -6.62 3.39
C ALA A 136 -12.51 -6.26 2.30
N ALA A 137 -12.19 -7.19 1.40
CA ALA A 137 -11.31 -6.95 0.25
C ALA A 137 -11.97 -6.08 -0.84
N PRO A 138 -13.20 -6.37 -1.33
CA PRO A 138 -13.78 -5.58 -2.42
C PRO A 138 -14.19 -4.15 -2.02
N LEU A 139 -14.61 -3.91 -0.77
CA LEU A 139 -15.11 -2.60 -0.33
C LEU A 139 -14.11 -1.44 -0.56
N PRO A 140 -12.89 -1.45 0.00
CA PRO A 140 -11.95 -0.34 -0.18
C PRO A 140 -11.56 -0.15 -1.64
N ILE A 141 -11.46 -1.24 -2.41
CA ILE A 141 -11.08 -1.17 -3.83
C ILE A 141 -12.19 -0.50 -4.65
N ARG A 142 -13.45 -0.95 -4.52
CA ARG A 142 -14.59 -0.34 -5.20
C ARG A 142 -14.75 1.14 -4.85
N VAL A 143 -14.50 1.52 -3.59
CA VAL A 143 -14.53 2.93 -3.15
C VAL A 143 -13.44 3.75 -3.83
N ILE A 144 -12.19 3.26 -3.89
CA ILE A 144 -11.12 4.05 -4.53
C ILE A 144 -11.32 4.15 -6.05
N VAL A 145 -11.81 3.08 -6.68
CA VAL A 145 -12.17 3.04 -8.12
C VAL A 145 -13.25 4.09 -8.45
N ASP A 146 -14.29 4.19 -7.62
CA ASP A 146 -15.32 5.23 -7.75
C ASP A 146 -14.75 6.64 -7.56
N ILE A 147 -13.88 6.85 -6.56
CA ILE A 147 -13.20 8.14 -6.32
C ILE A 147 -12.33 8.55 -7.51
N LEU A 148 -11.64 7.59 -8.15
CA LEU A 148 -10.83 7.81 -9.35
C LEU A 148 -11.70 8.03 -10.61
N GLY A 149 -13.01 7.84 -10.50
CA GLY A 149 -13.96 7.97 -11.59
C GLY A 149 -13.79 6.89 -12.66
N VAL A 150 -13.32 5.71 -12.27
CA VAL A 150 -13.23 4.56 -13.18
C VAL A 150 -14.66 4.18 -13.62
N PRO A 151 -14.91 3.95 -14.93
CA PRO A 151 -16.18 3.43 -15.40
C PRO A 151 -16.57 2.15 -14.66
N LYS A 152 -17.84 2.01 -14.31
CA LYS A 152 -18.33 0.86 -13.52
C LYS A 152 -17.97 -0.48 -14.14
N ASP A 153 -18.01 -0.57 -15.47
CA ASP A 153 -17.70 -1.79 -16.21
C ASP A 153 -16.23 -2.22 -16.11
N ASP A 154 -15.33 -1.30 -15.73
CA ASP A 154 -13.90 -1.58 -15.55
C ASP A 154 -13.53 -1.90 -14.08
N ALA A 155 -14.45 -1.72 -13.13
CA ALA A 155 -14.15 -1.80 -11.70
C ALA A 155 -13.52 -3.14 -11.28
N ASP A 156 -14.07 -4.26 -11.76
CA ASP A 156 -13.56 -5.60 -11.45
C ASP A 156 -12.15 -5.83 -12.03
N TYR A 157 -11.86 -5.25 -13.20
CA TYR A 157 -10.51 -5.30 -13.77
C TYR A 157 -9.50 -4.52 -12.92
N LEU A 158 -9.89 -3.38 -12.34
CA LEU A 158 -9.03 -2.62 -11.43
C LEU A 158 -8.83 -3.32 -10.09
N VAL A 159 -9.82 -4.09 -9.63
CA VAL A 159 -9.68 -5.01 -8.48
C VAL A 159 -8.65 -6.08 -8.78
N GLU A 160 -8.79 -6.78 -9.91
CA GLU A 160 -7.84 -7.82 -10.35
C GLU A 160 -6.39 -7.28 -10.40
N LEU A 161 -6.18 -6.13 -11.05
CA LEU A 161 -4.85 -5.50 -11.12
C LEU A 161 -4.31 -5.12 -9.73
N SER A 162 -5.17 -4.64 -8.83
CA SER A 162 -4.77 -4.24 -7.47
C SER A 162 -4.37 -5.45 -6.63
N ASP A 163 -5.11 -6.56 -6.72
CA ASP A 163 -4.79 -7.80 -6.03
C ASP A 163 -3.45 -8.37 -6.51
N HIS A 164 -3.22 -8.36 -7.83
CA HIS A 164 -1.95 -8.77 -8.42
C HIS A 164 -0.79 -7.81 -8.12
N LEU A 165 -1.04 -6.54 -7.80
CA LEU A 165 0.00 -5.64 -7.32
C LEU A 165 0.42 -6.03 -5.90
N VAL A 166 -0.54 -6.27 -5.01
CA VAL A 166 -0.25 -6.59 -3.60
C VAL A 166 0.39 -7.97 -3.45
N SER A 167 -0.01 -8.95 -4.25
CA SER A 167 0.62 -10.28 -4.26
C SER A 167 1.97 -10.34 -4.99
N GLY A 168 2.46 -9.22 -5.52
CA GLY A 168 3.71 -9.19 -6.28
C GLY A 168 3.63 -9.89 -7.64
N GLY A 169 2.42 -10.10 -8.16
CA GLY A 169 2.18 -10.76 -9.44
C GLY A 169 2.42 -12.27 -9.40
N GLU A 170 2.33 -12.88 -8.22
CA GLU A 170 2.40 -14.33 -8.06
C GLU A 170 1.48 -15.03 -9.06
N ASN A 171 2.04 -16.00 -9.79
CA ASN A 171 1.38 -16.78 -10.85
C ASN A 171 1.06 -16.04 -12.16
N LEU A 172 1.58 -14.82 -12.37
CA LEU A 172 1.48 -14.14 -13.66
C LEU A 172 2.72 -14.38 -14.53
N SER A 173 2.50 -14.43 -15.85
CA SER A 173 3.60 -14.32 -16.81
C SER A 173 4.24 -12.92 -16.69
N PRO A 174 5.58 -12.78 -16.78
CA PRO A 174 6.23 -11.46 -16.78
C PRO A 174 5.70 -10.49 -17.84
N ASN A 175 5.12 -11.01 -18.92
CA ASN A 175 4.56 -10.23 -20.03
C ASN A 175 3.02 -10.05 -19.92
N ALA A 176 2.41 -10.39 -18.78
CA ALA A 176 0.98 -10.19 -18.56
C ALA A 176 0.60 -8.71 -18.74
N TYR A 177 -0.65 -8.46 -19.12
CA TYR A 177 -1.18 -7.11 -19.41
C TYR A 177 -0.39 -6.33 -20.47
N GLY A 178 0.36 -7.03 -21.34
CA GLY A 178 1.20 -6.41 -22.37
C GLY A 178 2.49 -5.80 -21.84
N ASN A 179 2.93 -6.18 -20.63
CA ASN A 179 4.12 -5.63 -20.01
C ASN A 179 5.36 -5.81 -20.90
N THR A 180 6.12 -4.73 -21.04
CA THR A 180 7.42 -4.69 -21.75
C THR A 180 8.56 -4.21 -20.85
N THR A 181 8.26 -3.87 -19.60
CA THR A 181 9.22 -3.37 -18.60
C THR A 181 9.73 -4.55 -17.75
N PRO A 182 11.05 -4.64 -17.48
CA PRO A 182 11.57 -5.61 -16.51
C PRO A 182 10.83 -5.53 -15.17
N LEU A 183 10.47 -6.68 -14.58
CA LEU A 183 9.65 -6.71 -13.37
C LEU A 183 10.32 -5.96 -12.22
N GLU A 184 11.65 -6.02 -12.14
CA GLU A 184 12.44 -5.30 -11.15
C GLU A 184 12.38 -3.76 -11.27
N LEU A 185 11.81 -3.22 -12.35
CA LEU A 185 11.56 -1.79 -12.50
C LEU A 185 10.10 -1.41 -12.25
N LEU A 186 9.22 -2.40 -12.05
CA LEU A 186 7.81 -2.19 -11.77
C LEU A 186 7.51 -2.17 -10.26
N PRO A 187 6.52 -1.37 -9.82
CA PRO A 187 5.97 -1.47 -8.48
C PRO A 187 5.64 -2.91 -8.10
N PHE A 188 6.04 -3.31 -6.89
CA PHE A 188 5.82 -4.65 -6.33
C PHE A 188 6.35 -5.83 -7.17
N ASN A 189 7.22 -5.58 -8.16
CA ASN A 189 7.64 -6.59 -9.15
C ASN A 189 6.49 -7.18 -9.99
N SER A 190 5.34 -6.52 -10.04
CA SER A 190 4.14 -7.08 -10.65
C SER A 190 3.90 -6.50 -12.04
N PRO A 191 3.67 -7.34 -13.09
CA PRO A 191 3.29 -6.84 -14.42
C PRO A 191 1.92 -6.15 -14.40
N ALA A 192 1.09 -6.36 -13.38
CA ALA A 192 -0.16 -5.61 -13.19
C ALA A 192 0.08 -4.11 -13.01
N ALA A 193 1.26 -3.69 -12.53
CA ALA A 193 1.60 -2.26 -12.45
C ALA A 193 1.61 -1.61 -13.83
N PHE A 194 2.16 -2.31 -14.82
CA PHE A 194 2.17 -1.85 -16.20
C PHE A 194 0.75 -1.72 -16.74
N GLY A 195 -0.09 -2.74 -16.52
CA GLY A 195 -1.50 -2.72 -16.91
C GLY A 195 -2.28 -1.56 -16.28
N LEU A 196 -2.04 -1.26 -15.01
CA LEU A 196 -2.65 -0.14 -14.29
C LEU A 196 -2.23 1.21 -14.86
N PHE A 197 -0.93 1.40 -15.16
CA PHE A 197 -0.44 2.64 -15.77
C PHE A 197 -0.99 2.85 -17.18
N GLU A 198 -1.01 1.81 -18.01
CA GLU A 198 -1.58 1.89 -19.35
C GLU A 198 -3.08 2.19 -19.33
N TYR A 199 -3.81 1.57 -18.38
CA TYR A 199 -5.22 1.89 -18.16
C TYR A 199 -5.41 3.37 -17.81
N GLY A 200 -4.65 3.88 -16.83
CA GLY A 200 -4.70 5.28 -16.42
C GLY A 200 -4.36 6.25 -17.55
N ARG A 201 -3.35 5.92 -18.37
CA ARG A 201 -2.97 6.71 -19.56
C ARG A 201 -4.12 6.79 -20.56
N LYS A 202 -4.71 5.65 -20.91
CA LYS A 202 -5.85 5.59 -21.85
C LYS A 202 -7.05 6.38 -21.32
N LEU A 203 -7.42 6.21 -20.06
CA LEU A 203 -8.52 6.94 -19.44
C LEU A 203 -8.27 8.46 -19.43
N GLY A 204 -7.02 8.87 -19.28
CA GLY A 204 -6.61 10.27 -19.37
C GLY A 204 -6.67 10.86 -20.79
N GLU A 205 -6.40 10.05 -21.82
CA GLU A 205 -6.49 10.46 -23.23
C GLU A 205 -7.94 10.62 -23.71
N GLU A 206 -8.88 9.92 -23.08
CA GLU A 206 -10.31 9.95 -23.41
C GLU A 206 -11.07 11.11 -22.73
N ARG A 207 -10.42 11.93 -21.88
CA ARG A 207 -11.01 13.02 -21.09
C ARG A 207 -10.44 14.39 -21.44
#